data_AF-A0A3B9YAK7-F1
#
_entry.id   AF-A0A3B9YAK7-F1
#
_cell.length_a   1.000
_cell.length_b   1.000
_cell.length_c   1.000
_cell.angle_alpha   90.00
_cell.angle_beta   90.00
_cell.angle_gamma   90.00
#
_symmetry.space_group_name_H-M   'P 1'
#
loop_
_entity.id
_entity.type
_entity.pdbx_description
1 polymer ?
#
loop_
_entity_poly.entity_id
_entity_poly.type
_entity_poly.pdbx_seq_one_letter_code
_entity_poly.pdbx_strand_id
1 'polypeptide(L)'
;DREALEQAEDSEHVMVNYRFDALPSALRVAFPVAYDDALFEDSSGKIQEQHEAAQEEQKQSEDESSREGDQHTDEGQQQTIEHLEALLQNGRKVSVAGVTRVQDKKLGYIIAGSTAKRSTGEAKPVAVHIDDDTTIVRRTGESASSAVLQKLPEGGDIVVEGKMSKRGVVQAKRVVV
;
A
#
# COMPACT_ATOMS: atom_id res chain seq x y z
N ASP A 1 17.13 -37.41 14.95
CA ASP A 1 17.48 -36.19 15.70
C ASP A 1 17.78 -36.39 17.16
N ARG A 2 16.88 -36.94 17.99
CA ARG A 2 17.17 -37.11 19.43
C ARG A 2 18.38 -38.01 19.72
N GLU A 3 18.56 -39.07 18.93
CA GLU A 3 19.72 -39.97 19.02
C GLU A 3 21.03 -39.34 18.53
N ALA A 4 20.97 -38.35 17.64
CA ALA A 4 22.15 -37.63 17.15
C ALA A 4 22.70 -36.62 18.19
N LEU A 5 21.83 -36.19 19.12
CA LEU A 5 22.18 -35.34 20.26
C LEU A 5 22.87 -36.11 21.38
N GLU A 6 22.63 -37.43 21.49
CA GLU A 6 23.22 -38.28 22.54
C GLU A 6 24.67 -38.70 22.22
N GLN A 7 25.09 -38.61 20.96
CA GLN A 7 26.44 -38.95 20.51
C GLN A 7 27.36 -37.74 20.30
N ALA A 8 26.87 -36.52 20.52
CA ALA A 8 27.67 -35.30 20.37
C ALA A 8 28.48 -35.05 21.66
N GLU A 9 29.80 -35.23 21.59
CA GLU A 9 30.71 -35.00 22.73
C GLU A 9 30.81 -33.53 23.15
N ASP A 10 30.45 -32.60 22.26
CA ASP A 10 30.48 -31.16 22.51
C ASP A 10 29.06 -30.57 22.50
N SER A 11 28.47 -30.50 23.69
CA SER A 11 27.12 -29.97 23.90
C SER A 11 27.02 -28.45 23.70
N GLU A 12 28.15 -27.73 23.63
CA GLU A 12 28.17 -26.28 23.42
C GLU A 12 27.99 -25.87 21.95
N HIS A 13 28.17 -26.79 20.99
CA HIS A 13 28.16 -26.49 19.55
C HIS A 13 27.12 -27.29 18.73
N VAL A 14 26.09 -27.82 19.39
CA VAL A 14 25.04 -28.59 18.72
C VAL A 14 24.15 -27.68 17.86
N MET A 15 24.23 -27.84 16.54
CA MET A 15 23.39 -27.13 15.58
C MET A 15 22.19 -28.00 15.16
N VAL A 16 20.97 -27.55 15.48
CA VAL A 16 19.72 -28.28 15.18
C VAL A 16 19.08 -27.69 13.92
N ASN A 17 18.86 -28.53 12.90
CA ASN A 17 18.16 -28.14 11.68
C ASN A 17 16.68 -28.52 11.78
N TYR A 18 15.80 -27.53 11.85
CA TYR A 18 14.36 -27.75 11.89
C TYR A 18 13.78 -27.70 10.46
N ARG A 19 13.09 -28.77 10.03
CA ARG A 19 12.35 -28.79 8.76
C ARG A 19 10.86 -28.85 9.05
N PHE A 20 10.11 -27.87 8.52
CA PHE A 20 8.66 -27.84 8.60
C PHE A 20 8.08 -28.13 7.21
N ASP A 21 7.54 -29.34 7.04
CA ASP A 21 6.85 -29.73 5.82
C ASP A 21 5.38 -29.24 5.91
N ALA A 22 5.14 -28.02 5.46
CA ALA A 22 3.78 -27.46 5.37
C ALA A 22 3.00 -28.18 4.26
N LEU A 23 2.01 -29.00 4.62
CA LEU A 23 1.07 -29.57 3.66
C LEU A 23 0.08 -28.47 3.21
N PRO A 24 0.03 -28.10 1.92
CA PRO A 24 -0.93 -27.13 1.41
C PRO A 24 -2.29 -27.81 1.26
N SER A 25 -2.95 -28.10 2.36
CA SER A 25 -4.37 -28.45 2.31
C SER A 25 -5.16 -27.16 2.25
N ALA A 26 -5.63 -26.81 1.04
CA ALA A 26 -6.57 -25.72 0.85
C ALA A 26 -7.80 -25.99 1.74
N LEU A 27 -8.08 -25.06 2.66
CA LEU A 27 -9.28 -25.11 3.50
C LEU A 27 -10.51 -25.19 2.59
N ARG A 28 -11.25 -26.31 2.65
CA ARG A 28 -12.58 -26.42 2.05
C ARG A 28 -13.50 -25.46 2.78
N VAL A 29 -13.64 -24.25 2.25
CA VAL A 29 -14.64 -23.28 2.69
C VAL A 29 -15.98 -23.67 2.08
N ALA A 30 -17.01 -23.79 2.92
CA ALA A 30 -18.36 -24.04 2.45
C ALA A 30 -18.90 -22.76 1.82
N PHE A 31 -19.25 -22.81 0.54
CA PHE A 31 -19.95 -21.72 -0.13
C PHE A 31 -21.41 -21.69 0.36
N PRO A 32 -21.94 -20.53 0.80
CA PRO A 32 -23.35 -20.40 1.16
C PRO A 32 -24.24 -20.81 -0.02
N VAL A 33 -25.34 -21.52 0.25
CA VAL A 33 -26.27 -22.02 -0.78
C VAL A 33 -26.87 -20.89 -1.65
N ALA A 34 -26.87 -19.66 -1.14
CA ALA A 34 -27.34 -18.48 -1.86
C ALA A 34 -26.25 -17.78 -2.69
N TYR A 35 -25.07 -18.39 -2.81
CA TYR A 35 -23.99 -17.86 -3.65
C TYR A 35 -24.19 -18.31 -5.10
N ASP A 36 -24.20 -17.35 -6.01
CA ASP A 36 -24.62 -17.50 -7.41
C ASP A 36 -23.45 -17.59 -8.40
N ASP A 37 -22.23 -17.86 -7.91
CA ASP A 37 -21.00 -17.98 -8.72
C ASP A 37 -20.65 -16.75 -9.60
N ALA A 38 -21.37 -15.64 -9.45
CA ALA A 38 -21.17 -14.40 -10.23
C ALA A 38 -19.79 -13.75 -10.04
N LEU A 39 -19.02 -14.21 -9.05
CA LEU A 39 -17.68 -13.73 -8.74
C LEU A 39 -16.59 -14.42 -9.59
N PHE A 40 -16.94 -15.48 -10.32
CA PHE A 40 -16.02 -16.28 -11.13
C PHE A 40 -16.41 -16.38 -12.61
N GLU A 41 -17.51 -15.76 -13.05
CA GLU A 41 -17.80 -15.64 -14.48
C GLU A 41 -16.90 -14.59 -15.13
N ASP A 42 -15.84 -15.07 -15.78
CA ASP A 42 -15.01 -14.26 -16.66
C ASP A 42 -15.87 -13.65 -17.76
N SER A 43 -15.79 -12.32 -17.90
CA SER A 43 -16.48 -11.55 -18.93
C SER A 43 -15.86 -11.72 -20.32
N SER A 44 -15.63 -12.95 -20.74
CA SER A 44 -15.32 -13.26 -22.13
C SER A 44 -16.60 -13.27 -22.96
N GLY A 45 -17.03 -12.09 -23.37
CA GLY A 45 -17.83 -11.92 -24.57
C GLY A 45 -19.15 -11.20 -24.40
N LYS A 46 -19.13 -9.86 -24.38
CA LYS A 46 -20.12 -9.03 -25.11
C LYS A 46 -19.46 -7.75 -25.63
N ILE A 47 -19.20 -7.75 -26.94
CA ILE A 47 -18.96 -6.56 -27.77
C ILE A 47 -20.34 -6.04 -28.21
N GLN A 48 -20.62 -4.76 -27.96
CA GLN A 48 -21.44 -3.81 -28.78
C GLN A 48 -21.58 -2.51 -27.98
N GLU A 49 -20.85 -1.44 -28.29
CA GLU A 49 -21.08 -0.42 -29.35
C GLU A 49 -22.27 0.53 -29.13
N GLN A 50 -21.95 1.83 -29.24
CA GLN A 50 -22.78 3.03 -29.47
C GLN A 50 -23.46 3.61 -28.19
N HIS A 51 -23.25 4.88 -27.81
CA HIS A 51 -23.38 6.09 -28.63
C HIS A 51 -22.40 7.22 -28.25
N GLU A 52 -21.87 7.86 -29.29
CA GLU A 52 -21.26 9.19 -29.29
C GLU A 52 -22.29 10.33 -29.22
N ALA A 53 -21.72 11.52 -28.97
CA ALA A 53 -22.16 12.88 -29.32
C ALA A 53 -22.88 13.69 -28.22
N ALA A 54 -22.16 14.69 -27.68
CA ALA A 54 -22.50 16.11 -27.92
C ALA A 54 -21.47 17.09 -27.28
N GLN A 55 -20.79 17.82 -28.18
CA GLN A 55 -20.50 19.27 -28.16
C GLN A 55 -19.37 19.80 -27.24
N GLU A 56 -18.27 20.33 -27.78
CA GLU A 56 -18.08 21.69 -28.36
C GLU A 56 -18.34 22.77 -27.30
N GLU A 57 -17.55 23.80 -27.03
CA GLU A 57 -16.33 24.44 -27.55
C GLU A 57 -16.03 25.52 -26.49
N GLN A 58 -14.76 25.88 -26.23
CA GLN A 58 -14.33 27.29 -26.14
C GLN A 58 -12.82 27.43 -25.89
N LYS A 59 -12.13 27.75 -26.99
CA LYS A 59 -11.11 28.79 -27.20
C LYS A 59 -10.12 29.06 -26.05
N GLN A 60 -8.84 28.72 -26.22
CA GLN A 60 -7.80 29.55 -26.87
C GLN A 60 -7.54 30.89 -26.17
N SER A 61 -6.40 30.94 -25.50
CA SER A 61 -5.51 32.11 -25.49
C SER A 61 -4.07 31.60 -25.39
N GLU A 62 -3.40 31.59 -26.54
CA GLU A 62 -1.94 31.67 -26.64
C GLU A 62 -1.50 33.04 -26.08
N ASP A 63 -0.40 33.09 -25.33
CA ASP A 63 0.76 33.88 -25.78
C ASP A 63 2.03 33.48 -25.04
N GLU A 64 3.13 33.54 -25.78
CA GLU A 64 4.49 33.18 -25.46
C GLU A 64 5.09 33.98 -24.29
N SER A 65 6.02 33.39 -23.56
CA SER A 65 7.38 33.95 -23.48
C SER A 65 8.34 33.12 -22.62
N SER A 66 9.59 33.11 -23.09
CA SER A 66 10.83 32.90 -22.34
C SER A 66 11.12 31.52 -21.74
N ARG A 67 11.95 30.80 -22.49
CA ARG A 67 13.11 30.07 -21.96
C ARG A 67 13.83 30.93 -20.90
N GLU A 68 14.22 30.32 -19.80
CA GLU A 68 15.57 30.35 -19.18
C GLU A 68 15.48 30.05 -17.69
N GLY A 69 16.53 29.39 -17.17
CA GLY A 69 16.91 29.55 -15.77
C GLY A 69 16.53 28.42 -14.83
N ASP A 70 17.28 27.32 -14.93
CA ASP A 70 17.67 26.52 -13.78
C ASP A 70 18.15 27.42 -12.63
N GLN A 71 17.37 27.50 -11.54
CA GLN A 71 17.77 27.92 -10.18
C GLN A 71 16.53 28.07 -9.28
N HIS A 72 16.05 27.00 -8.65
CA HIS A 72 15.28 27.09 -7.41
C HIS A 72 15.45 25.79 -6.62
N THR A 73 16.66 25.58 -6.10
CA THR A 73 17.02 24.40 -5.31
C THR A 73 17.50 24.86 -3.94
N ASP A 74 16.60 25.34 -3.09
CA ASP A 74 16.83 25.32 -1.63
C ASP A 74 15.55 25.53 -0.81
N GLU A 75 14.65 26.44 -1.22
CA GLU A 75 13.46 26.77 -0.42
C GLU A 75 12.37 25.68 -0.43
N GLY A 76 12.22 24.96 -1.54
CA GLY A 76 11.27 23.85 -1.64
C GLY A 76 11.66 22.63 -0.81
N GLN A 77 12.96 22.41 -0.56
CA GLN A 77 13.43 21.26 0.22
C GLN A 77 13.14 21.43 1.71
N GLN A 78 13.35 22.63 2.25
CA GLN A 78 13.07 22.93 3.66
C GLN A 78 11.59 22.76 4.00
N GLN A 79 10.69 23.28 3.16
CA GLN A 79 9.25 23.09 3.32
C GLN A 79 8.85 21.60 3.24
N THR A 80 9.51 20.82 2.39
CA THR A 80 9.22 19.38 2.25
C THR A 80 9.66 18.60 3.49
N ILE A 81 10.78 18.99 4.12
CA ILE A 81 11.31 18.37 5.34
C ILE A 81 10.45 18.74 6.55
N GLU A 82 10.09 20.01 6.72
CA GLU A 82 9.20 20.45 7.80
C GLU A 82 7.82 19.78 7.72
N HIS A 83 7.26 19.67 6.50
CA HIS A 83 6.01 18.93 6.27
C HIS A 83 6.16 17.44 6.59
N LEU A 84 7.32 16.84 6.32
CA LEU A 84 7.59 15.44 6.65
C LEU A 84 7.67 15.24 8.16
N GLU A 85 8.35 16.11 8.89
CA GLU A 85 8.42 16.03 10.35
C GLU A 85 7.04 16.19 10.99
N ALA A 86 6.27 17.19 10.53
CA ALA A 86 4.89 17.38 10.96
C ALA A 86 4.03 16.14 10.66
N LEU A 87 4.25 15.48 9.52
CA LEU A 87 3.57 14.25 9.16
C LEU A 87 4.02 13.07 10.03
N LEU A 88 5.29 12.93 10.35
CA LEU A 88 5.77 11.87 11.24
C LEU A 88 5.18 12.01 12.66
N GLN A 89 4.95 13.24 13.13
CA GLN A 89 4.36 13.52 14.44
C GLN A 89 2.83 13.37 14.44
N ASN A 90 2.15 13.89 13.41
CA ASN A 90 0.69 14.04 13.40
C ASN A 90 -0.03 13.11 12.44
N GLY A 91 0.70 12.46 11.55
CA GLY A 91 0.17 11.50 10.58
C GLY A 91 -0.42 10.27 11.24
N ARG A 92 -1.19 9.52 10.45
CA ARG A 92 -1.81 8.29 10.92
C ARG A 92 -0.80 7.17 10.79
N LYS A 93 -0.31 6.69 11.94
CA LYS A 93 0.54 5.50 12.01
C LYS A 93 -0.30 4.25 11.76
N VAL A 94 0.03 3.51 10.70
CA VAL A 94 -0.64 2.27 10.30
C VAL A 94 0.37 1.14 10.40
N SER A 95 0.04 0.10 11.16
CA SER A 95 0.77 -1.15 11.15
C SER A 95 0.26 -2.02 10.00
N VAL A 96 1.16 -2.41 9.11
CA VAL A 96 0.86 -3.14 7.87
C VAL A 96 0.53 -4.58 8.19
N ALA A 97 -0.63 -5.04 7.74
CA ALA A 97 -1.03 -6.45 7.75
C ALA A 97 -0.84 -7.11 6.37
N GLY A 98 -0.85 -6.32 5.29
CA GLY A 98 -0.59 -6.83 3.95
C GLY A 98 -0.76 -5.76 2.89
N VAL A 99 -0.18 -5.99 1.71
CA VAL A 99 -0.24 -5.08 0.56
C VAL A 99 -0.68 -5.85 -0.67
N THR A 100 -1.62 -5.30 -1.42
CA THR A 100 -2.06 -5.86 -2.69
C THR A 100 -2.14 -4.79 -3.77
N ARG A 101 -1.95 -5.21 -5.02
CA ARG A 101 -2.10 -4.35 -6.20
C ARG A 101 -3.49 -4.56 -6.80
N VAL A 102 -4.17 -3.46 -7.11
CA VAL A 102 -5.46 -3.48 -7.78
C VAL A 102 -5.21 -3.62 -9.29
N GLN A 103 -5.78 -4.64 -9.91
CA GLN A 103 -5.55 -4.94 -11.33
C GLN A 103 -6.44 -4.13 -12.28
N ASP A 104 -7.56 -3.60 -11.77
CA ASP A 104 -8.69 -3.10 -12.57
C ASP A 104 -8.70 -1.57 -12.75
N LYS A 105 -7.74 -0.87 -12.14
CA LYS A 105 -7.56 0.59 -12.25
C LYS A 105 -6.08 0.90 -12.42
N LYS A 106 -5.75 2.09 -12.96
CA LYS A 106 -4.37 2.57 -13.10
C LYS A 106 -3.59 2.29 -11.79
N LEU A 107 -2.52 1.49 -11.90
CA LEU A 107 -1.46 1.21 -10.91
C LEU A 107 -1.78 1.46 -9.41
N GLY A 108 -2.94 1.03 -8.92
CA GLY A 108 -3.37 1.28 -7.55
C GLY A 108 -2.89 0.22 -6.55
N TYR A 109 -2.61 0.63 -5.31
CA TYR A 109 -2.29 -0.26 -4.20
C TYR A 109 -3.29 -0.13 -3.05
N ILE A 110 -3.57 -1.25 -2.41
CA ILE A 110 -4.30 -1.29 -1.14
C ILE A 110 -3.38 -1.87 -0.08
N ILE A 111 -3.21 -1.13 1.01
CA ILE A 111 -2.53 -1.59 2.22
C ILE A 111 -3.59 -1.89 3.26
N ALA A 112 -3.70 -3.14 3.67
CA ALA A 112 -4.48 -3.53 4.83
C ALA A 112 -3.62 -3.34 6.08
N GLY A 113 -4.20 -2.81 7.15
CA GLY A 113 -3.47 -2.60 8.39
C GLY A 113 -4.36 -2.23 9.56
N SER A 114 -3.73 -1.77 10.64
CA SER A 114 -4.43 -1.29 11.82
C SER A 114 -3.82 0.00 12.35
N THR A 115 -4.65 0.80 13.01
CA THR A 115 -4.24 2.02 13.72
C THR A 115 -4.57 1.87 15.19
N ALA A 116 -3.75 2.41 16.08
CA ALA A 116 -4.04 2.42 17.51
C ALA A 116 -4.78 3.70 17.89
N LYS A 117 -5.90 3.59 18.61
CA LYS A 117 -6.57 4.76 19.18
C LYS A 117 -5.69 5.40 20.25
N ARG A 118 -5.26 6.66 20.05
CA ARG A 118 -4.32 7.35 20.97
C ARG A 118 -4.71 7.31 22.44
N SER A 119 -6.01 7.32 22.76
CA SER A 119 -6.50 7.34 24.13
C SER A 119 -6.57 5.98 24.81
N THR A 120 -6.75 4.88 24.06
CA THR A 120 -7.00 3.53 24.64
C THR A 120 -6.01 2.47 24.19
N GLY A 121 -5.21 2.74 23.15
CA GLY A 121 -4.34 1.74 22.53
C GLY A 121 -5.07 0.68 21.70
N GLU A 122 -6.40 0.74 21.63
CA GLU A 122 -7.21 -0.25 20.90
C GLU A 122 -6.89 -0.21 19.40
N ALA A 123 -6.59 -1.37 18.84
CA ALA A 123 -6.31 -1.54 17.42
C ALA A 123 -7.62 -1.47 16.60
N LYS A 124 -7.64 -0.60 15.60
CA LYS A 124 -8.75 -0.45 14.66
C LYS A 124 -8.31 -0.82 13.25
N PRO A 125 -9.04 -1.72 12.56
CA PRO A 125 -8.71 -2.06 11.19
C PRO A 125 -8.87 -0.84 10.28
N VAL A 126 -7.92 -0.68 9.37
CA VAL A 126 -7.86 0.41 8.39
C VAL A 126 -7.35 -0.14 7.07
N ALA A 127 -7.91 0.36 5.97
CA ALA A 127 -7.34 0.15 4.64
C ALA A 127 -6.79 1.48 4.12
N VAL A 128 -5.66 1.45 3.42
CA VAL A 128 -5.08 2.63 2.77
C VAL A 128 -5.13 2.39 1.28
N HIS A 129 -5.79 3.30 0.57
CA HIS A 129 -5.88 3.29 -0.88
C HIS A 129 -4.86 4.28 -1.44
N ILE A 130 -4.05 3.80 -2.38
CA ILE A 130 -2.93 4.52 -2.99
C ILE A 130 -3.18 4.54 -4.49
N ASP A 131 -3.50 5.73 -4.99
CA ASP A 131 -3.65 6.02 -6.41
C ASP A 131 -2.36 6.59 -7.00
N ASP A 132 -2.33 6.78 -8.33
CA ASP A 132 -1.19 7.35 -9.06
C ASP A 132 -0.78 8.75 -8.56
N ASP A 133 -1.73 9.53 -8.03
CA ASP A 133 -1.48 10.87 -7.49
C ASP A 133 -0.87 10.86 -6.08
N THR A 134 -0.70 9.68 -5.48
CA THR A 134 -0.17 9.56 -4.12
C THR A 134 1.35 9.72 -4.12
N THR A 135 1.86 10.67 -3.34
CA THR A 135 3.31 10.81 -3.17
C THR A 135 3.82 9.81 -2.13
N ILE A 136 4.72 8.92 -2.55
CA ILE A 136 5.36 7.96 -1.65
C ILE A 136 6.76 8.51 -1.32
N VAL A 137 7.05 8.65 -0.04
CA VAL A 137 8.34 9.15 0.44
C VAL A 137 8.92 8.17 1.46
N ARG A 138 10.25 8.09 1.50
CA ARG A 138 10.96 7.40 2.57
C ARG A 138 10.97 8.28 3.82
N ARG A 139 11.24 7.69 4.98
CA ARG A 139 11.53 8.45 6.21
C ARG A 139 12.68 9.46 6.06
N THR A 140 13.57 9.28 5.09
CA THR A 140 14.67 10.21 4.76
C THR A 140 14.20 11.45 3.99
N GLY A 141 12.95 11.49 3.51
CA GLY A 141 12.40 12.56 2.69
C GLY A 141 12.51 12.35 1.19
N GLU A 142 13.25 11.35 0.75
CA GLU A 142 13.38 11.00 -0.67
C GLU A 142 12.07 10.41 -1.21
N SER A 143 11.72 10.77 -2.46
CA SER A 143 10.61 10.14 -3.16
C SER A 143 10.93 8.68 -3.49
N ALA A 144 9.99 7.78 -3.24
CA ALA A 144 10.12 6.36 -3.52
C ALA A 144 9.14 5.92 -4.61
N SER A 145 9.53 4.90 -5.38
CA SER A 145 8.63 4.29 -6.34
C SER A 145 7.58 3.42 -5.64
N SER A 146 6.42 3.25 -6.27
CA SER A 146 5.33 2.41 -5.75
C SER A 146 5.71 0.94 -5.58
N ALA A 147 6.76 0.46 -6.24
CA ALA A 147 7.32 -0.88 -6.05
C ALA A 147 7.82 -1.14 -4.61
N VAL A 148 8.16 -0.09 -3.85
CA VAL A 148 8.55 -0.23 -2.43
C VAL A 148 7.38 -0.73 -1.58
N LEU A 149 6.14 -0.40 -1.96
CA LEU A 149 4.95 -0.80 -1.21
C LEU A 149 4.76 -2.32 -1.18
N GLN A 150 5.07 -3.02 -2.27
CA GLN A 150 4.99 -4.49 -2.32
C GLN A 150 5.99 -5.17 -1.40
N LYS A 151 7.07 -4.47 -1.02
CA LYS A 151 8.13 -4.98 -0.15
C LYS A 151 7.96 -4.54 1.30
N LEU A 152 6.84 -3.90 1.64
CA LEU A 152 6.55 -3.54 3.03
C LEU A 152 6.37 -4.81 3.86
N PRO A 153 7.13 -4.96 4.96
CA PRO A 153 6.99 -6.12 5.82
C PRO A 153 5.66 -6.07 6.59
N GLU A 154 5.06 -7.23 6.80
CA GLU A 154 3.98 -7.36 7.77
C GLU A 154 4.47 -6.97 9.18
N GLY A 155 3.62 -6.28 9.94
CA GLY A 155 3.97 -5.65 11.21
C GLY A 155 4.77 -4.34 11.05
N GLY A 156 5.24 -4.00 9.84
CA GLY A 156 5.91 -2.75 9.56
C GLY A 156 5.01 -1.54 9.78
N ASP A 157 5.60 -0.41 10.16
CA ASP A 157 4.87 0.83 10.42
C ASP A 157 5.06 1.84 9.29
N ILE A 158 3.94 2.29 8.72
CA ILE A 158 3.90 3.40 7.78
C ILE A 158 3.16 4.59 8.38
N VAL A 159 3.44 5.78 7.88
CA VAL A 159 2.70 6.99 8.26
C VAL A 159 1.94 7.51 7.05
N VAL A 160 0.63 7.70 7.21
CA VAL A 160 -0.26 8.04 6.11
C VAL A 160 -0.93 9.38 6.34
N GLU A 161 -0.82 10.24 5.33
CA GLU A 161 -1.60 11.46 5.17
C GLU A 161 -2.73 11.23 4.17
N GLY A 162 -3.96 11.60 4.54
CA GLY A 162 -5.09 11.38 3.66
C GLY A 162 -6.44 11.66 4.28
N LYS A 163 -7.49 11.53 3.47
CA LYS A 163 -8.87 11.64 3.94
C LYS A 163 -9.38 10.25 4.31
N MET A 164 -9.83 10.09 5.55
CA MET A 164 -10.41 8.84 6.03
C MET A 164 -11.93 8.85 5.84
N SER A 165 -12.46 7.76 5.29
CA SER A 165 -13.91 7.52 5.17
C SER A 165 -14.50 6.99 6.47
N LYS A 166 -15.85 7.02 6.57
CA LYS A 166 -16.58 6.44 7.71
C LYS A 166 -16.35 4.93 7.87
N ARG A 167 -15.92 4.24 6.81
CA ARG A 167 -15.68 2.78 6.79
C ARG A 167 -14.22 2.40 7.12
N GLY A 168 -13.38 3.36 7.47
CA GLY A 168 -11.99 3.08 7.81
C GLY A 168 -11.03 2.98 6.63
N VAL A 169 -11.47 3.39 5.42
CA VAL A 169 -10.58 3.49 4.25
C VAL A 169 -9.96 4.89 4.19
N VAL A 170 -8.64 4.97 4.10
CA VAL A 170 -7.86 6.21 3.95
C VAL A 170 -7.50 6.37 2.48
N GLN A 171 -8.01 7.42 1.85
CA GLN A 171 -7.54 7.87 0.54
C GLN A 171 -6.24 8.65 0.76
N ALA A 172 -5.10 8.05 0.42
CA ALA A 172 -3.81 8.63 0.68
C ALA A 172 -3.52 9.80 -0.29
N LYS A 173 -2.91 10.86 0.26
CA LYS A 173 -2.23 11.91 -0.51
C LYS A 173 -0.71 11.72 -0.44
N ARG A 174 -0.23 11.32 0.73
CA ARG A 174 1.17 11.06 1.01
C ARG A 174 1.33 9.84 1.91
N VAL A 175 2.29 8.99 1.60
CA VAL A 175 2.65 7.83 2.41
C VAL A 175 4.14 7.88 2.71
N VAL A 176 4.48 7.79 3.99
CA VAL A 176 5.85 7.65 4.46
C VAL A 176 6.11 6.19 4.81
N VAL A 177 7.10 5.60 4.14
CA VAL A 177 7.57 4.22 4.36
C VAL A 177 8.91 4.22 5.09
#